data_AF-A0A1F5CNG1-F1
#
_entry.id   AF-A0A1F5CNG1-F1
#
_cell.length_a   1.000
_cell.length_b   1.000
_cell.length_c   1.000
_cell.angle_alpha   90.00
_cell.angle_beta   90.00
_cell.angle_gamma   90.00
#
_symmetry.space_group_name_H-M   'P 1'
#
loop_
_entity.id
_entity.type
_entity.pdbx_description
1 polymer ?
#
loop_
_entity_poly.entity_id
_entity_poly.type
_entity_poly.pdbx_seq_one_letter_code
_entity_poly.pdbx_strand_id
1 'polypeptide(L)'
;MFCGMRKGVAEKLQNPRLVRISFQTFRHWKATSLYHQTKSILLVKEFLGHASLGNTLLYIQMEHALFGAESDDEFIVSATSDKEETKKLLSVGFEYVCKKDDILYFRKRK
;
A
#
# COMPACT_ATOMS: atom_id res chain seq x y z
N MET A 1 -1.23 32.51 9.88
CA MET A 1 -1.82 32.31 8.53
C MET A 1 -2.17 30.84 8.22
N PHE A 2 -1.32 29.83 8.49
CA PHE A 2 -1.64 28.42 8.17
C PHE A 2 -2.68 27.73 9.10
N CYS A 3 -2.75 28.13 10.38
CA CYS A 3 -3.72 27.55 11.32
C CYS A 3 -5.17 27.95 11.04
N GLY A 4 -5.42 29.15 10.51
CA GLY A 4 -6.76 29.62 10.17
C GLY A 4 -7.36 28.86 8.99
N MET A 5 -6.56 28.58 7.96
CA MET A 5 -7.00 27.81 6.80
C MET A 5 -7.39 26.38 7.18
N ARG A 6 -6.60 25.70 8.02
CA ARG A 6 -6.92 24.35 8.50
C ARG A 6 -8.23 24.30 9.28
N LYS A 7 -8.50 25.31 10.13
CA LYS A 7 -9.77 25.42 10.86
C LYS A 7 -10.95 25.62 9.91
N GLY A 8 -10.85 26.55 8.97
CA GLY A 8 -11.92 26.78 7.99
C GLY A 8 -12.19 25.56 7.09
N VAL A 9 -11.15 24.81 6.71
CA VAL A 9 -11.32 23.56 5.94
C VAL A 9 -11.92 22.45 6.81
N ALA A 10 -11.52 22.33 8.07
CA ALA A 10 -12.09 21.37 9.01
C ALA A 10 -13.59 21.63 9.25
N GLU A 11 -13.98 22.89 9.38
CA GLU A 11 -15.38 23.31 9.52
C GLU A 11 -16.19 23.01 8.26
N LYS A 12 -15.66 23.35 7.07
CA LYS A 12 -16.32 23.06 5.78
C LYS A 12 -16.55 21.58 5.52
N LEU A 13 -15.56 20.75 5.86
CA LEU A 13 -15.60 19.30 5.62
C LEU A 13 -16.16 18.51 6.81
N GLN A 14 -16.58 19.19 7.89
CA GLN A 14 -17.01 18.59 9.16
C GLN A 14 -16.04 17.53 9.70
N ASN A 15 -14.74 17.72 9.47
CA ASN A 15 -13.71 16.76 9.86
C ASN A 15 -12.69 17.39 10.81
N PRO A 16 -12.83 17.18 12.14
CA PRO A 16 -11.94 17.78 13.13
C PRO A 16 -10.51 17.21 13.07
N ARG A 17 -10.29 16.07 12.41
CA ARG A 17 -8.96 15.45 12.30
C ARG A 17 -7.97 16.29 11.49
N LEU A 18 -8.48 17.13 10.58
CA LEU A 18 -7.66 18.02 9.75
C LEU A 18 -6.89 19.06 10.59
N VAL A 19 -7.43 19.43 11.76
CA VAL A 19 -6.75 20.33 12.69
C VAL A 19 -5.53 19.66 13.34
N ARG A 20 -5.55 18.33 13.47
CA ARG A 20 -4.47 17.54 14.09
C ARG A 20 -3.29 17.28 13.15
N ILE A 21 -3.44 17.49 11.84
CA ILE A 21 -2.37 17.25 10.87
C ILE A 21 -1.27 18.30 11.05
N SER A 22 -0.06 17.87 11.38
CA SER A 22 1.11 18.74 11.55
C SER A 22 2.18 18.46 10.49
N PHE A 23 3.25 19.27 10.48
CA PHE A 23 4.40 19.03 9.60
C PHE A 23 5.09 17.69 9.86
N GLN A 24 5.07 17.24 11.12
CA GLN A 24 5.53 15.91 11.48
C GLN A 24 4.69 14.82 10.79
N THR A 25 3.36 14.98 10.74
CA THR A 25 2.48 14.03 10.03
C THR A 25 2.86 13.92 8.56
N PHE A 26 3.11 15.05 7.88
CA PHE A 26 3.56 15.04 6.48
C PHE A 26 4.93 14.38 6.32
N ARG A 27 5.87 14.65 7.23
CA ARG A 27 7.19 14.01 7.25
C ARG A 27 7.07 12.49 7.39
N HIS A 28 6.29 12.02 8.35
CA HIS A 28 6.07 10.58 8.56
C HIS A 28 5.39 9.94 7.35
N TRP A 29 4.35 10.57 6.81
CA TRP A 29 3.67 10.09 5.62
C TRP A 29 4.64 9.95 4.42
N LYS A 30 5.46 10.97 4.15
CA LYS A 30 6.42 10.91 3.04
C LYS A 30 7.48 9.82 3.26
N ALA A 31 7.95 9.65 4.50
CA ALA A 31 8.91 8.62 4.85
C ALA A 31 8.36 7.20 4.61
N THR A 32 7.15 6.93 5.11
CA THR A 32 6.48 5.65 4.94
C THR A 32 6.20 5.37 3.47
N SER A 33 5.67 6.34 2.71
CA SER A 33 5.42 6.18 1.27
C SER A 33 6.69 5.95 0.46
N LEU A 34 7.78 6.65 0.78
CA LEU A 34 9.07 6.46 0.11
C LEU A 34 9.65 5.07 0.39
N TYR A 35 9.52 4.59 1.64
CA TYR A 35 9.90 3.24 1.99
C TYR A 35 9.04 2.20 1.28
N HIS A 36 7.72 2.40 1.19
CA HIS A 36 6.82 1.50 0.49
C HIS A 36 7.18 1.36 -1.00
N GLN A 37 7.49 2.47 -1.68
CA GLN A 37 7.86 2.48 -3.11
C GLN A 37 9.21 1.85 -3.40
N THR A 38 10.21 2.16 -2.58
CA THR A 38 11.62 1.81 -2.87
C THR A 38 12.11 0.60 -2.10
N LYS A 39 11.42 0.23 -1.01
CA LYS A 39 11.79 -0.79 -0.02
C LYS A 39 13.22 -0.65 0.54
N SER A 40 13.85 0.52 0.35
CA SER A 40 15.21 0.81 0.79
C SER A 40 15.21 1.78 1.96
N ILE A 41 15.65 1.31 3.13
CA ILE A 41 15.69 2.12 4.36
C ILE A 41 16.80 3.17 4.35
N LEU A 42 17.88 2.91 3.61
CA LEU A 42 19.04 3.81 3.50
C LEU A 42 18.66 5.09 2.74
N LEU A 43 17.88 4.95 1.67
CA LEU A 43 17.35 6.08 0.90
C LEU A 43 16.44 6.96 1.77
N VAL A 44 15.58 6.35 2.58
CA VAL A 44 14.69 7.07 3.50
C VAL A 44 15.49 7.81 4.57
N LYS A 45 16.55 7.20 5.09
CA LYS A 45 17.46 7.83 6.07
C LYS A 45 18.12 9.07 5.48
N GLU A 46 18.64 8.97 4.26
CA GLU A 46 19.29 10.08 3.55
C GLU A 46 18.30 11.21 3.25
N PHE A 47 17.11 10.86 2.72
CA PHE A 47 16.05 11.81 2.42
C PHE A 47 15.56 12.59 3.65
N LEU A 48 15.48 11.94 4.81
CA LEU A 48 15.04 12.57 6.06
C LEU A 48 16.17 13.28 6.82
N GLY A 49 17.43 13.10 6.41
CA GLY A 49 18.59 13.60 7.14
C GLY A 49 18.73 12.99 8.54
N HIS A 50 18.36 11.72 8.73
CA HIS A 50 18.48 11.07 10.03
C HIS A 50 19.93 10.69 10.33
N ALA A 51 20.46 11.14 11.48
CA ALA A 51 21.80 10.77 11.92
C ALA A 51 21.92 9.28 12.26
N SER A 52 20.93 8.73 12.99
CA SER A 52 20.87 7.32 13.37
C SER A 52 19.85 6.56 12.54
N LEU A 53 20.19 5.32 12.17
CA LEU A 53 19.28 4.41 11.48
C LEU A 53 18.11 3.96 12.38
N GLY A 54 18.31 3.93 13.71
CA GLY A 54 17.29 3.46 14.66
C GLY A 54 15.97 4.21 14.55
N ASN A 55 16.03 5.53 14.35
CA ASN A 55 14.83 6.36 14.18
C ASN A 55 14.10 6.06 12.86
N THR A 56 14.84 5.62 11.83
CA THR A 56 14.29 5.31 10.51
C THR A 56 13.64 3.93 10.50
N LEU A 57 14.12 2.97 11.29
CA LEU A 57 13.54 1.63 11.38
C LEU A 57 12.06 1.64 11.80
N LEU A 58 11.63 2.65 12.56
CA LEU A 58 10.23 2.86 12.92
C LEU A 58 9.31 2.92 11.68
N TYR A 59 9.81 3.43 10.55
CA TYR A 59 9.03 3.52 9.31
C TYR A 59 8.75 2.16 8.68
N ILE A 60 9.58 1.15 8.95
CA ILE A 60 9.32 -0.23 8.50
C ILE A 60 8.07 -0.76 9.20
N GLN A 61 7.99 -0.57 10.52
CA GLN A 61 6.84 -0.99 11.31
C GLN A 61 5.58 -0.20 10.94
N MET A 62 5.70 1.12 10.71
CA MET A 62 4.58 1.94 10.24
C MET A 62 4.10 1.50 8.85
N GLU A 63 5.01 1.17 7.94
CA GLU A 63 4.66 0.70 6.61
C GLU A 63 3.94 -0.66 6.68
N HIS A 64 4.46 -1.59 7.47
CA HIS A 64 3.79 -2.87 7.70
C HIS A 64 2.40 -2.69 8.36
N ALA A 65 2.24 -1.74 9.28
CA ALA A 65 0.95 -1.47 9.90
C ALA A 65 -0.06 -0.80 8.94
N LEU A 66 0.42 0.03 8.01
CA LEU A 66 -0.43 0.78 7.08
C LEU A 66 -0.75 0.00 5.80
N PHE A 67 0.20 -0.79 5.30
CA PHE A 67 0.11 -1.51 4.03
C PHE A 67 0.19 -3.03 4.18
N GLY A 68 0.82 -3.53 5.24
CA GLY A 68 0.96 -4.97 5.48
C GLY A 68 -0.31 -5.64 6.01
N ALA A 69 -1.30 -4.86 6.48
CA ALA A 69 -2.63 -5.38 6.79
C ALA A 69 -3.53 -5.54 5.54
N GLU A 70 -3.12 -4.98 4.39
CA GLU A 70 -3.87 -4.97 3.13
C GLU A 70 -2.99 -5.31 1.92
N SER A 71 -1.98 -6.19 2.07
CA SER A 71 -1.45 -6.90 0.89
C SER A 71 -2.39 -8.03 0.45
N ASP A 72 -3.69 -7.71 0.36
CA ASP A 72 -4.75 -8.55 -0.23
C ASP A 72 -4.72 -8.48 -1.78
N ASP A 73 -3.84 -7.63 -2.34
CA ASP A 73 -3.74 -7.36 -3.77
C ASP A 73 -2.58 -8.09 -4.49
N GLU A 74 -1.86 -8.99 -3.81
CA GLU A 74 -0.98 -9.95 -4.51
C GLU A 74 -1.81 -11.12 -5.06
N PHE A 75 -2.56 -10.86 -6.13
CA PHE A 75 -3.24 -11.92 -6.86
C PHE A 75 -2.22 -12.73 -7.67
N ILE A 76 -2.14 -14.03 -7.42
CA ILE A 76 -1.45 -14.94 -8.34
C ILE A 76 -2.37 -15.09 -9.54
N VAL A 77 -1.98 -14.50 -10.67
CA VAL A 77 -2.72 -14.60 -11.95
C VAL A 77 -2.10 -15.71 -12.78
N SER A 78 -2.90 -16.72 -13.12
CA SER A 78 -2.53 -17.79 -14.05
C SER A 78 -3.45 -17.76 -15.26
N ALA A 79 -2.88 -18.00 -16.44
CA ALA A 79 -3.59 -18.02 -17.71
C ALA A 79 -3.29 -19.33 -18.43
N THR A 80 -4.34 -20.05 -18.85
CA THR A 80 -4.24 -21.38 -19.46
C THR A 80 -5.28 -21.49 -20.58
N SER A 81 -4.92 -22.20 -21.65
CA SER A 81 -5.85 -22.57 -22.75
C SER A 81 -6.30 -24.04 -22.63
N ASP A 82 -5.56 -24.87 -21.90
CA ASP A 82 -5.84 -26.30 -21.75
C ASP A 82 -6.95 -26.62 -20.74
N LYS A 83 -7.85 -27.52 -21.17
CA LYS A 83 -8.99 -27.98 -20.35
C LYS A 83 -8.55 -28.78 -19.12
N GLU A 84 -7.43 -29.50 -19.20
CA GLU A 84 -6.90 -30.28 -18.07
C GLU A 84 -6.26 -29.40 -17.00
N GLU A 85 -5.50 -28.39 -17.41
CA GLU A 85 -4.90 -27.41 -16.50
C GLU A 85 -5.97 -26.52 -15.85
N THR A 86 -7.02 -26.15 -16.59
CA THR A 86 -8.18 -25.43 -16.04
C THR A 86 -8.81 -26.19 -14.86
N LYS A 87 -8.99 -27.51 -14.99
CA LYS A 87 -9.52 -28.35 -13.90
C LYS A 87 -8.58 -28.37 -12.69
N LYS A 88 -7.26 -28.43 -12.91
CA LYS A 88 -6.26 -28.37 -11.84
C LYS A 88 -6.27 -27.01 -11.13
N LEU A 89 -6.38 -25.91 -11.86
CA LEU A 89 -6.43 -24.56 -11.29
C LEU A 89 -7.71 -24.34 -10.47
N LEU A 90 -8.85 -24.83 -10.96
CA LEU A 90 -10.11 -24.82 -10.22
C LEU A 90 -10.03 -25.67 -8.94
N SER A 91 -9.40 -26.85 -8.97
CA SER A 91 -9.27 -27.68 -7.77
C SER A 91 -8.32 -27.11 -6.71
N VAL A 92 -7.37 -26.26 -7.12
CA VAL A 92 -6.45 -25.53 -6.22
C VAL A 92 -7.11 -24.27 -5.61
N GLY A 93 -8.34 -23.94 -6.03
CA GLY A 93 -9.12 -22.84 -5.46
C GLY A 93 -8.86 -21.49 -6.12
N PHE A 94 -8.49 -21.46 -7.40
CA PHE A 94 -8.47 -20.23 -8.16
C PHE A 94 -9.89 -19.81 -8.60
N GLU A 95 -10.20 -18.52 -8.49
CA GLU A 95 -11.41 -17.92 -9.03
C GLU A 95 -11.23 -17.60 -10.51
N TYR A 96 -12.24 -17.94 -11.32
CA TYR A 96 -12.30 -17.57 -12.72
C TYR A 96 -12.71 -16.10 -12.89
N VAL A 97 -11.90 -15.32 -13.62
CA VAL A 97 -12.13 -13.88 -13.79
C VAL A 97 -12.72 -13.56 -15.15
N CYS A 98 -12.07 -14.01 -16.24
CA CYS A 98 -12.48 -13.67 -17.60
C CYS A 98 -11.90 -14.64 -18.63
N LYS A 99 -12.59 -14.78 -19.77
CA LYS A 99 -12.11 -15.49 -20.96
C LYS A 99 -11.93 -14.49 -22.09
N LYS A 100 -10.74 -14.43 -22.67
CA LYS A 100 -10.45 -13.61 -23.85
C LYS A 100 -9.60 -14.44 -24.82
N ASP A 101 -10.02 -14.49 -26.08
CA ASP A 101 -9.28 -15.16 -27.17
C ASP A 101 -8.87 -16.62 -26.86
N ASP A 102 -9.83 -17.40 -26.34
CA ASP A 102 -9.67 -18.80 -25.90
C ASP A 102 -8.72 -19.05 -24.72
N ILE A 103 -8.17 -18.01 -24.10
CA ILE A 103 -7.36 -18.08 -22.88
C ILE A 103 -8.24 -17.76 -21.65
N LEU A 104 -8.19 -18.64 -20.65
CA LEU A 104 -8.92 -18.50 -19.38
C LEU A 104 -7.99 -17.87 -18.34
N TYR A 105 -8.43 -16.78 -17.72
CA TYR A 105 -7.70 -16.09 -16.66
C TYR A 105 -8.26 -16.44 -15.28
N PHE A 106 -7.35 -16.84 -14.40
CA PHE A 106 -7.62 -17.25 -13.04
C PHE A 106 -6.90 -16.32 -12.06
N ARG A 107 -7.55 -16.01 -10.93
CA ARG A 107 -6.92 -15.30 -9.81
C ARG A 107 -7.02 -16.14 -8.55
N LYS A 108 -5.99 -16.13 -7.71
CA LYS A 108 -6.07 -16.65 -6.35
C LYS A 108 -5.51 -15.61 -5.39
N ARG A 109 -6.26 -15.35 -4.31
CA ARG A 109 -5.76 -14.57 -3.18
C ARG A 109 -4.64 -15.36 -2.51
N LYS A 110 -3.54 -14.69 -2.20
CA LYS A 110 -2.38 -15.32 -1.57
C LYS A 110 -2.67 -15.72 -0.13
#